data_AF-R7ZKX5-F1
#
_entry.id   AF-R7ZKX5-F1
#
_cell.length_a   1.000
_cell.length_b   1.000
_cell.length_c   1.000
_cell.angle_alpha   90.00
_cell.angle_beta   90.00
_cell.angle_gamma   90.00
#
_symmetry.space_group_name_H-M   'P 1'
#
loop_
_entity.id
_entity.type
_entity.pdbx_description
1 polymer ?
#
loop_
_entity_poly.entity_id
_entity_poly.type
_entity_poly.pdbx_seq_one_letter_code
_entity_poly.pdbx_strand_id
1 'polypeptide(L)' 'MKVLLDIKDDKALHLLEVLKGLPYVKTKQLTDAKAQLMSEIREAVEEMKQIRAGKKQARDAEDFLREL' A
#
# COMPACT_ATOMS: atom_id res chain seq x y z
N MET A 1 0.50 -2.55 -16.52
CA MET A 1 -0.09 -1.77 -15.41
C MET A 1 -0.04 -2.63 -14.15
N LYS A 2 0.24 -2.06 -12.96
CA LYS A 2 0.21 -2.79 -11.67
C LYS A 2 -0.85 -2.15 -10.80
N VAL A 3 -1.71 -2.96 -10.18
CA VAL A 3 -2.84 -2.51 -9.37
C VAL A 3 -2.82 -3.29 -8.05
N LEU A 4 -3.09 -2.61 -6.93
CA LEU A 4 -3.28 -3.20 -5.61
C LEU A 4 -4.78 -3.13 -5.30
N LEU A 5 -5.35 -4.26 -4.87
CA LEU A 5 -6.78 -4.39 -4.59
C LEU A 5 -6.94 -4.68 -3.10
N ASP A 6 -7.71 -3.83 -2.42
CA ASP A 6 -8.19 -4.09 -1.07
C ASP A 6 -9.60 -4.69 -1.20
N ILE A 7 -9.76 -5.93 -0.73
CA ILE A 7 -10.96 -6.74 -0.93
C ILE A 7 -11.36 -7.31 0.42
N LYS A 8 -12.64 -7.21 0.77
CA LYS A 8 -13.16 -7.86 1.97
C LYS A 8 -12.95 -9.38 1.88
N ASP A 9 -12.52 -10.00 2.97
CA ASP A 9 -12.19 -11.42 3.03
C ASP A 9 -13.32 -12.33 2.53
N ASP A 10 -14.57 -11.99 2.87
CA ASP A 10 -15.77 -12.73 2.49
C ASP A 10 -16.06 -12.70 0.97
N LYS A 11 -15.44 -11.79 0.24
CA LYS A 11 -15.54 -11.65 -1.24
C LYS A 11 -14.24 -11.99 -1.97
N ALA A 12 -13.12 -12.07 -1.27
CA ALA A 12 -11.80 -12.25 -1.86
C ALA A 12 -11.69 -13.57 -2.65
N LEU A 13 -12.24 -14.66 -2.12
CA LEU A 13 -12.22 -15.97 -2.78
C LEU A 13 -12.93 -15.95 -4.14
N HIS A 14 -14.14 -15.38 -4.19
CA HIS A 14 -14.93 -15.31 -5.43
C HIS A 14 -14.25 -14.44 -6.49
N LEU A 15 -13.67 -13.30 -6.11
CA LEU A 15 -12.97 -12.44 -7.05
C LEU A 15 -11.68 -13.08 -7.56
N LEU A 16 -10.94 -13.79 -6.71
CA LEU A 16 -9.74 -14.53 -7.10
C LEU A 16 -10.03 -15.60 -8.14
N GLU A 17 -11.18 -16.29 -8.06
CA GLU A 17 -11.59 -17.27 -9.08
C GLU A 17 -11.81 -16.62 -10.45
N VAL A 18 -12.48 -15.46 -10.48
CA VAL A 18 -12.67 -14.69 -11.72
C VAL A 18 -11.32 -14.27 -12.30
N LEU A 19 -10.41 -13.75 -11.46
CA LEU A 19 -9.09 -13.30 -11.91
C LEU A 19 -8.22 -14.46 -12.42
N LYS A 20 -8.34 -15.66 -11.85
CA LYS A 20 -7.65 -16.87 -12.33
C LYS A 20 -8.14 -17.31 -13.71
N GLY A 21 -9.40 -17.03 -14.05
CA GLY A 21 -9.96 -17.31 -15.37
C GLY A 21 -9.45 -16.39 -16.48
N LEU A 22 -8.78 -15.28 -16.14
CA LEU A 22 -8.23 -14.32 -17.10
C LEU A 22 -6.75 -14.64 -17.37
N PRO A 23 -6.38 -15.20 -18.55
CA PRO A 23 -5.02 -15.68 -18.80
C PRO A 23 -3.96 -14.57 -18.86
N TYR A 24 -4.40 -13.32 -19.04
CA TYR A 24 -3.55 -12.14 -19.07
C TYR A 24 -3.35 -11.49 -17.69
N VAL A 25 -4.00 -12.01 -16.63
CA VAL A 25 -3.88 -11.49 -15.26
C VAL A 25 -3.01 -12.44 -14.44
N LYS A 26 -2.04 -11.86 -13.72
CA LYS A 26 -1.21 -12.59 -12.74
C LYS A 26 -1.54 -12.08 -11.35
N THR A 27 -2.11 -12.94 -10.51
CA THR A 27 -2.40 -12.61 -9.11
C THR A 27 -1.26 -13.06 -8.21
N LYS A 28 -0.88 -12.21 -7.25
CA LYS A 28 -0.01 -12.60 -6.14
C LYS A 28 -0.73 -12.24 -4.84
N GLN A 29 -0.94 -13.23 -3.98
CA GLN A 29 -1.47 -12.98 -2.65
C GLN A 29 -0.39 -12.32 -1.79
N LEU A 30 -0.79 -11.33 -1.02
CA LEU A 30 0.04 -10.68 -0.03
C LEU A 30 -0.38 -11.21 1.34
N THR A 31 0.59 -11.39 2.23
CA THR A 31 0.30 -11.59 3.65
C THR A 31 -0.07 -10.24 4.26
N ASP A 32 -0.85 -10.22 5.33
CA ASP A 32 -1.28 -8.97 5.99
C ASP A 32 -0.10 -8.06 6.33
N ALA A 33 0.98 -8.62 6.90
CA ALA A 33 2.19 -7.87 7.20
C ALA A 33 2.84 -7.22 5.95
N LYS A 34 2.76 -7.87 4.79
CA LYS A 34 3.30 -7.33 3.53
C LYS A 34 2.35 -6.29 2.92
N ALA A 35 1.05 -6.48 3.05
CA ALA A 35 0.06 -5.50 2.60
C ALA A 35 0.18 -4.21 3.41
N GLN A 36 0.27 -4.32 4.74
CA GLN A 36 0.48 -3.21 5.66
C GLN A 36 1.76 -2.44 5.33
N LEU A 37 2.90 -3.15 5.24
CA LEU A 37 4.19 -2.53 4.89
C LEU A 37 4.15 -1.78 3.55
N MET A 38 3.48 -2.35 2.54
CA MET A 38 3.34 -1.69 1.24
C MET A 38 2.47 -0.42 1.31
N SER A 39 1.42 -0.41 2.15
CA SER A 39 0.59 0.78 2.37
C SER A 39 1.39 1.88 3.06
N GLU A 40 2.07 1.54 4.15
CA GLU A 40 2.90 2.48 4.93
C GLU A 40 4.01 3.09 4.08
N ILE A 41 4.72 2.28 3.28
CA ILE A 41 5.75 2.79 2.36
C ILE A 41 5.12 3.71 1.31
N ARG A 42 3.95 3.36 0.78
CA ARG A 42 3.28 4.19 -0.24
C ARG A 42 2.88 5.54 0.33
N GLU A 43 2.32 5.56 1.54
CA GLU A 43 1.97 6.78 2.26
C GLU A 43 3.20 7.64 2.53
N ALA A 44 4.27 7.04 3.05
CA ALA A 44 5.54 7.74 3.30
C ALA A 44 6.12 8.37 2.02
N VAL A 45 6.06 7.65 0.89
CA VAL A 45 6.53 8.18 -0.41
C VAL A 45 5.66 9.33 -0.89
N GLU A 46 4.34 9.27 -0.75
CA GLU A 46 3.45 10.38 -1.10
C GLU A 46 3.68 11.60 -0.21
N GLU A 47 3.89 11.38 1.09
CA GLU A 47 4.26 12.44 2.02
C GLU A 47 5.58 13.12 1.62
N MET A 48 6.59 12.32 1.28
CA MET A 48 7.88 12.85 0.80
C MET A 48 7.73 13.64 -0.50
N LYS A 49 6.83 13.25 -1.41
CA LYS A 49 6.51 14.04 -2.60
C LYS A 49 5.88 15.39 -2.23
N GLN A 50 4.96 15.42 -1.25
CA GLN A 50 4.34 16.65 -0.78
C GLN A 50 5.36 17.60 -0.13
N ILE A 51 6.29 17.06 0.64
CA ILE A 51 7.41 17.81 1.22
C ILE A 51 8.28 18.41 0.12
N ARG A 52 8.69 17.60 -0.87
CA ARG A 52 9.47 18.06 -2.02
C ARG A 52 8.74 19.11 -2.86
N ALA A 53 7.41 19.04 -2.93
CA ALA A 53 6.57 20.03 -3.60
C ALA A 53 6.32 21.30 -2.77
N GLY A 54 6.86 21.40 -1.54
CA GLY A 54 6.67 22.53 -0.64
C GLY A 54 5.26 22.61 -0.01
N LYS A 55 4.44 21.56 -0.16
CA LYS A 55 3.06 21.52 0.36
C LYS A 55 2.98 21.07 1.82
N LYS A 56 4.02 20.40 2.32
CA LYS A 56 4.13 19.91 3.71
C LYS A 56 5.53 20.20 4.22
N GLN A 57 5.67 20.52 5.51
CA GLN A 57 6.99 20.64 6.14
C GLN A 57 7.44 19.27 6.64
N ALA A 58 8.72 18.96 6.41
CA ALA A 58 9.34 17.81 7.06
C ALA A 58 9.46 18.06 8.56
N ARG A 59 9.38 16.98 9.33
CA ARG A 59 9.64 17.00 10.77
C ARG A 59 11.03 16.42 11.04
N ASP A 60 11.70 16.92 12.06
CA ASP A 60 12.92 16.29 12.58
C ASP A 60 12.63 14.87 13.08
N ALA A 61 13.49 13.92 12.71
CA ALA A 61 13.31 12.52 13.02
C ALA A 61 13.60 12.19 14.49
N GLU A 62 14.55 12.87 15.12
CA GLU A 62 14.87 12.67 16.53
C GLU A 62 13.73 13.16 17.41
N ASP A 63 13.15 14.32 17.09
CA ASP A 63 11.99 14.85 17.82
C ASP A 63 10.77 13.94 17.67
N PHE A 64 10.54 13.37 16.49
CA PHE A 64 9.46 12.40 16.29
C PHE A 64 9.62 11.15 17.15
N LEU A 65 10.84 10.58 17.18
CA LEU A 65 11.12 9.35 17.94
C LEU A 65 11.02 9.55 19.46
N ARG A 66 11.13 10.79 19.97
CA ARG A 66 10.97 11.11 21.39
C ARG A 66 9.49 11.20 21.83
N GLU A 67 8.55 11.30 20.90
CA GLU A 67 7.11 11.42 21.19
C GLU A 67 6.32 10.10 21.11
N LEU A 68 6.94 9.04 20.59
CA LEU A 68 6.38 7.69 20.50
C LEU A 68 6.73 6.85 21.73
#